data_AF-A0A497SC19-F1
#
_entry.id   AF-A0A497SC19-F1
#
_cell.length_a   1.000
_cell.length_b   1.000
_cell.length_c   1.000
_cell.angle_alpha   90.00
_cell.angle_beta   90.00
_cell.angle_gamma   90.00
#
_symmetry.space_group_name_H-M   'P 1'
#
loop_
_entity.id
_entity.type
_entity.pdbx_description
1 polymer ?
#
loop_
_entity_poly.entity_id
_entity_poly.type
_entity_poly.pdbx_seq_one_letter_code
_entity_poly.pdbx_strand_id
1 'polypeptide(L)'
;TIGKNLDNYDFFYIIRSDAPIIGGPSAGGAMAMATLAAVLDLKADKKVIMTGTINPDGSIGPVGGILEKVHAAAQNNMSLFLIPSGQRIISIQRTEKEELPFGIKIVSKTERVDIVDYAKKKWGLTVKEVKNVDEALEYFTSYRIKKETIKIKPNPVLQRAMKNMSSNLLSYAQDKLAVAKDKKKYVPYEYEDNINSLLQTAEKRLKDAEDLYKKGNYYSTSSYAFIASIQSEYIKNLADLLNAESKEDFLDNLISKEEDRIDKMKTEIQSRKPDSMTDIEILATAAERITDAKSNIKDAWKNFYNKNYFDSVYFLSYATERAKTAEAWLEIESAFADNKTKEIDIERIKPLVERRIEDALSAITYAQTIGIDADTKKLEKAQKEYENQEYQSALIDAVSARAEANLLMETRGLNEKEIRDRTISAEREAIKAIYNSEGHGAVPVLAISYLEYAKTFLDSEPATALKYFKYSKDFAKTSEDILEIFNKKTTENEKENIIEPVEKGEKANATYIVLSFIAGIFLGFLFGKSNRKGHKFFLFNF
;
A
#
# COMPACT_ATOMS: atom_id res chain seq x y z
N THR A 1 -0.34 -8.02 -11.01
CA THR A 1 0.53 -7.61 -12.14
C THR A 1 0.25 -8.53 -13.31
N ILE A 2 0.04 -7.97 -14.49
CA ILE A 2 -0.28 -8.69 -15.72
C ILE A 2 0.96 -9.24 -16.47
N GLY A 3 2.11 -9.31 -15.79
CA GLY A 3 3.33 -9.90 -16.35
C GLY A 3 3.90 -9.21 -17.60
N LYS A 4 3.42 -8.00 -17.93
CA LYS A 4 3.87 -7.18 -19.05
C LYS A 4 4.56 -5.94 -18.51
N ASN A 5 5.73 -5.61 -19.06
CA ASN A 5 6.39 -4.34 -18.80
C ASN A 5 5.69 -3.26 -19.62
N LEU A 6 4.95 -2.37 -18.94
CA LEU A 6 4.18 -1.31 -19.60
C LEU A 6 5.05 -0.15 -20.09
N ASP A 7 6.31 -0.07 -19.66
CA ASP A 7 7.24 0.98 -20.09
C ASP A 7 7.65 0.83 -21.58
N ASN A 8 7.35 -0.33 -22.18
CA ASN A 8 7.54 -0.59 -23.61
C ASN A 8 6.37 -0.10 -24.48
N TYR A 9 5.36 0.58 -23.91
CA TYR A 9 4.14 0.95 -24.60
C TYR A 9 3.78 2.42 -24.43
N ASP A 10 3.36 3.06 -25.52
CA ASP A 10 2.66 4.34 -25.50
C ASP A 10 1.15 4.12 -25.61
N PHE A 11 0.39 4.72 -24.70
CA PHE A 11 -1.07 4.58 -24.66
C PHE A 11 -1.77 5.80 -25.25
N PHE A 12 -2.39 5.61 -26.41
CA PHE A 12 -3.20 6.65 -27.07
C PHE A 12 -4.68 6.41 -26.81
N TYR A 13 -5.33 7.35 -26.10
CA TYR A 13 -6.76 7.30 -25.83
C TYR A 13 -7.51 8.22 -26.79
N ILE A 14 -8.47 7.67 -27.55
CA ILE A 14 -9.37 8.43 -28.42
C ILE A 14 -10.77 8.40 -27.81
N ILE A 15 -11.19 9.51 -27.22
CA ILE A 15 -12.53 9.67 -26.67
C ILE A 15 -13.40 10.37 -27.72
N ARG A 16 -14.50 9.72 -28.11
CA ARG A 16 -15.48 10.29 -29.05
C ARG A 16 -16.71 10.72 -28.25
N SER A 17 -17.06 11.99 -28.34
CA SER A 17 -18.18 12.58 -27.62
C SER A 17 -18.72 13.77 -28.40
N ASP A 18 -20.06 13.90 -28.42
CA ASP A 18 -20.73 15.10 -28.92
C ASP A 18 -20.74 16.23 -27.86
N ALA A 19 -20.37 15.91 -26.62
CA ALA A 19 -20.26 16.90 -25.55
C ALA A 19 -18.98 17.75 -25.73
N PRO A 20 -19.08 19.08 -25.65
CA PRO A 20 -17.95 20.00 -25.85
C PRO A 20 -16.90 19.90 -24.74
N ILE A 21 -17.30 19.44 -23.55
CA ILE A 21 -16.42 19.25 -22.40
C ILE A 21 -16.67 17.85 -21.84
N ILE A 22 -15.60 17.08 -21.71
CA ILE A 22 -15.60 15.79 -21.03
C ILE A 22 -14.82 15.98 -19.73
N GLY A 23 -15.43 15.68 -18.60
CA GLY A 23 -14.81 15.86 -17.29
C GLY A 23 -15.29 14.85 -16.27
N GLY A 24 -14.47 14.68 -15.22
CA GLY A 24 -14.79 13.85 -14.07
C GLY A 24 -14.20 12.43 -14.14
N PRO A 25 -13.92 11.82 -12.98
CA PRO A 25 -13.17 10.56 -12.90
C PRO A 25 -14.01 9.31 -13.28
N SER A 26 -15.31 9.46 -13.57
CA SER A 26 -16.25 8.34 -13.68
C SER A 26 -16.07 7.42 -14.90
N ALA A 27 -15.20 7.79 -15.83
CA ALA A 27 -14.79 6.97 -16.97
C ALA A 27 -13.52 6.15 -16.69
N GLY A 28 -12.87 6.35 -15.54
CA GLY A 28 -11.57 5.74 -15.22
C GLY A 28 -11.59 4.22 -15.28
N GLY A 29 -12.63 3.57 -14.73
CA GLY A 29 -12.78 2.12 -14.83
C GLY A 29 -12.92 1.62 -16.28
N ALA A 30 -13.67 2.34 -17.12
CA ALA A 30 -13.85 1.98 -18.53
C ALA A 30 -12.53 2.13 -19.32
N MET A 31 -11.76 3.20 -19.05
CA MET A 31 -10.43 3.38 -19.63
C MET A 31 -9.49 2.24 -19.20
N ALA A 32 -9.47 1.88 -17.91
CA ALA A 32 -8.66 0.77 -17.42
C ALA A 32 -9.00 -0.57 -18.11
N MET A 33 -10.29 -0.84 -18.37
CA MET A 33 -10.71 -2.02 -19.13
C MET A 33 -10.22 -1.99 -20.59
N ALA A 34 -10.30 -0.82 -21.25
CA ALA A 34 -9.78 -0.66 -22.59
C ALA A 34 -8.26 -0.91 -22.64
N THR A 35 -7.52 -0.39 -21.67
CA THR A 35 -6.07 -0.60 -21.53
C THR A 35 -5.74 -2.07 -21.29
N LEU A 36 -6.42 -2.73 -20.35
CA LEU A 36 -6.20 -4.15 -20.08
C LEU A 36 -6.53 -5.02 -21.29
N ALA A 37 -7.64 -4.73 -21.97
CA ALA A 37 -8.02 -5.44 -23.18
C ALA A 37 -6.96 -5.28 -24.28
N ALA A 38 -6.41 -4.08 -24.48
CA ALA A 38 -5.36 -3.83 -25.47
C ALA A 38 -4.04 -4.53 -25.12
N VAL A 39 -3.58 -4.43 -23.86
CA VAL A 39 -2.30 -5.01 -23.42
C VAL A 39 -2.33 -6.54 -23.40
N LEU A 40 -3.47 -7.13 -23.05
CA LEU A 40 -3.65 -8.57 -22.99
C LEU A 40 -4.10 -9.20 -24.32
N ASP A 41 -4.22 -8.40 -25.37
CA ASP A 41 -4.77 -8.80 -26.68
C ASP A 41 -6.15 -9.51 -26.55
N LEU A 42 -7.01 -8.95 -25.70
CA LEU A 42 -8.35 -9.46 -25.43
C LEU A 42 -9.42 -8.65 -26.16
N LYS A 43 -10.39 -9.35 -26.73
CA LYS A 43 -11.55 -8.72 -27.36
C LYS A 43 -12.61 -8.37 -26.31
N ALA A 44 -12.83 -7.07 -26.11
CA ALA A 44 -13.91 -6.58 -25.27
C ALA A 44 -15.29 -6.77 -25.92
N ASP A 45 -16.29 -7.17 -25.12
CA ASP A 45 -17.69 -7.24 -25.52
C ASP A 45 -18.29 -5.83 -25.65
N LYS A 46 -18.64 -5.45 -26.88
CA LYS A 46 -19.20 -4.14 -27.24
C LYS A 46 -20.60 -3.90 -26.66
N LYS A 47 -21.25 -4.89 -26.05
CA LYS A 47 -22.55 -4.77 -25.37
C LYS A 47 -22.44 -4.58 -23.85
N VAL A 48 -21.22 -4.62 -23.32
CA VAL A 48 -20.91 -4.34 -21.91
C VAL A 48 -20.39 -2.91 -21.78
N ILE A 49 -20.90 -2.17 -20.81
CA ILE A 49 -20.44 -0.83 -20.47
C ILE A 49 -20.31 -0.71 -18.96
N MET A 50 -19.50 0.24 -18.49
CA MET A 50 -19.35 0.50 -17.07
C MET A 50 -19.21 1.98 -16.75
N THR A 51 -19.44 2.31 -15.49
CA THR A 51 -19.01 3.57 -14.89
C THR A 51 -18.30 3.28 -13.58
N GLY A 52 -17.36 4.12 -13.22
CA GLY A 52 -16.61 4.00 -11.98
C GLY A 52 -15.33 4.79 -12.04
N THR A 53 -14.93 5.39 -10.93
CA THR A 53 -13.55 5.86 -10.82
C THR A 53 -12.62 4.66 -10.74
N ILE A 54 -11.37 4.84 -11.14
CA ILE A 54 -10.32 3.83 -10.94
C ILE A 54 -9.37 4.35 -9.87
N ASN A 55 -9.18 3.57 -8.81
CA ASN A 55 -8.20 3.88 -7.78
C ASN A 55 -6.84 3.23 -8.14
N PRO A 56 -5.72 3.73 -7.59
CA PRO A 56 -4.38 3.18 -7.87
C PRO A 56 -4.20 1.70 -7.52
N ASP A 57 -5.00 1.16 -6.60
CA ASP A 57 -5.02 -0.26 -6.24
C ASP A 57 -5.83 -1.14 -7.21
N GLY A 58 -6.44 -0.55 -8.24
CA GLY A 58 -7.31 -1.24 -9.18
C GLY A 58 -8.76 -1.38 -8.71
N SER A 59 -9.12 -0.85 -7.54
CA SER A 59 -10.52 -0.82 -7.10
C SER A 59 -11.36 0.17 -7.90
N ILE A 60 -12.62 -0.18 -8.12
CA ILE A 60 -13.60 0.66 -8.81
C ILE A 60 -14.34 1.49 -7.77
N GLY A 61 -14.16 2.81 -7.81
CA GLY A 61 -14.71 3.75 -6.84
C GLY A 61 -16.03 4.40 -7.28
N PRO A 62 -16.73 5.06 -6.34
CA PRO A 62 -18.09 5.51 -6.51
C PRO A 62 -18.23 6.68 -7.49
N VAL A 63 -19.40 6.80 -8.11
CA VAL A 63 -19.73 7.89 -9.05
C VAL A 63 -21.12 8.45 -8.82
N GLY A 64 -21.35 9.68 -9.27
CA GLY A 64 -22.67 10.31 -9.32
C GLY A 64 -23.48 9.93 -10.57
N GLY A 65 -24.79 10.16 -10.52
CA GLY A 65 -25.69 10.07 -11.68
C GLY A 65 -25.87 8.67 -12.25
N ILE A 66 -25.96 7.65 -11.38
CA ILE A 66 -26.03 6.24 -11.84
C ILE A 66 -27.33 5.98 -12.60
N LEU A 67 -28.46 6.49 -12.13
CA LEU A 67 -29.76 6.25 -12.78
C LEU A 67 -29.76 6.76 -14.22
N GLU A 68 -29.25 7.97 -14.43
CA GLU A 68 -29.16 8.64 -15.72
C GLU A 68 -28.22 7.86 -16.66
N LYS A 69 -27.09 7.37 -16.15
CA LYS A 69 -26.14 6.57 -16.93
C LYS A 69 -26.69 5.20 -17.31
N VAL A 70 -27.36 4.51 -16.38
CA VAL A 70 -28.05 3.24 -16.65
C VAL A 70 -29.16 3.45 -17.67
N HIS A 71 -29.91 4.55 -17.57
CA HIS A 71 -30.92 4.91 -18.56
C HIS A 71 -30.32 5.12 -19.95
N ALA A 72 -29.24 5.89 -20.06
CA ALA A 72 -28.55 6.13 -21.33
C ALA A 72 -28.04 4.83 -21.96
N ALA A 73 -27.51 3.89 -21.16
CA ALA A 73 -27.07 2.59 -21.65
C ALA A 73 -28.23 1.72 -22.16
N ALA A 74 -29.38 1.78 -21.49
CA ALA A 74 -30.59 1.13 -21.96
C ALA A 74 -31.05 1.69 -23.32
N GLN A 75 -31.01 3.02 -23.50
CA GLN A 75 -31.35 3.66 -24.78
C GLN A 75 -30.41 3.25 -25.92
N ASN A 76 -29.16 2.89 -25.60
CA ASN A 76 -28.17 2.41 -26.55
C ASN A 76 -28.17 0.88 -26.75
N ASN A 77 -29.21 0.17 -26.27
CA ASN A 77 -29.36 -1.28 -26.40
C ASN A 77 -28.16 -2.09 -25.87
N MET A 78 -27.60 -1.66 -24.74
CA MET A 78 -26.56 -2.40 -24.01
C MET A 78 -27.17 -3.60 -23.27
N SER A 79 -26.42 -4.69 -23.12
CA SER A 79 -26.91 -5.90 -22.44
C SER A 79 -26.57 -5.93 -20.96
N LEU A 80 -25.42 -5.35 -20.60
CA LEU A 80 -24.86 -5.33 -19.25
C LEU A 80 -24.25 -3.97 -18.93
N PHE A 81 -24.59 -3.45 -17.76
CA PHE A 81 -24.02 -2.23 -17.21
C PHE A 81 -23.35 -2.53 -15.86
N LEU A 82 -22.05 -2.23 -15.73
CA LEU A 82 -21.32 -2.41 -14.48
C LEU A 82 -21.28 -1.09 -13.69
N ILE A 83 -21.60 -1.17 -12.40
CA ILE A 83 -21.54 -0.06 -11.45
C ILE A 83 -20.54 -0.36 -10.32
N PRO A 84 -20.02 0.66 -9.62
CA PRO A 84 -19.18 0.44 -8.45
C PRO A 84 -19.95 -0.29 -7.34
N SER A 85 -19.27 -1.20 -6.64
CA SER A 85 -19.84 -1.91 -5.50
C SER A 85 -20.27 -0.95 -4.39
N GLY A 86 -21.43 -1.22 -3.78
CA GLY A 86 -22.03 -0.39 -2.74
C GLY A 86 -22.98 0.68 -3.28
N GLN A 87 -23.14 0.80 -4.60
CA GLN A 87 -24.02 1.80 -5.23
C GLN A 87 -25.30 1.22 -5.85
N ARG A 88 -25.68 -0.01 -5.48
CA ARG A 88 -26.95 -0.62 -5.88
C ARG A 88 -28.21 0.13 -5.42
N ILE A 89 -28.17 0.75 -4.24
CA ILE A 89 -29.32 1.47 -3.68
C ILE A 89 -29.10 2.98 -3.88
N ILE A 90 -29.98 3.61 -4.64
CA ILE A 90 -29.96 5.06 -4.90
C ILE A 90 -31.20 5.74 -4.35
N SER A 91 -31.11 7.02 -4.03
CA SER A 91 -32.26 7.85 -3.66
C SER A 91 -32.73 8.64 -4.87
N ILE A 92 -33.99 8.47 -5.26
CA ILE A 92 -34.61 9.25 -6.33
C ILE A 92 -35.64 10.22 -5.73
N GLN A 93 -35.70 11.42 -6.30
CA GLN A 93 -36.73 12.40 -5.99
C GLN A 93 -37.93 12.12 -6.91
N ARG A 94 -39.06 11.70 -6.33
CA ARG A 94 -40.30 11.51 -7.08
C ARG A 94 -41.27 12.62 -6.75
N THR A 95 -41.66 13.34 -7.79
CA THR A 95 -42.65 14.41 -7.67
C THR A 95 -44.05 13.84 -7.84
N GLU A 96 -44.85 13.90 -6.79
CA GLU A 96 -46.27 13.56 -6.83
C GLU A 96 -47.09 14.85 -6.87
N LYS A 97 -48.11 14.89 -7.75
CA LYS A 97 -49.09 15.97 -7.79
C LYS A 97 -50.29 15.53 -6.96
N GLU A 98 -50.52 16.20 -5.84
CA GLU A 98 -51.74 16.06 -5.05
C GLU A 98 -52.74 17.13 -5.53
N GLU A 99 -53.87 16.70 -6.11
CA GLU A 99 -54.97 17.59 -6.44
C GLU A 99 -55.73 17.96 -5.16
N LEU A 100 -55.80 19.25 -4.85
CA LEU A 100 -56.58 19.81 -3.74
C LEU A 100 -57.75 20.65 -4.28
N PRO A 101 -58.80 20.90 -3.47
CA PRO A 101 -60.01 21.62 -3.91
C PRO A 101 -59.77 23.01 -4.52
N PHE A 102 -58.62 23.65 -4.24
CA PHE A 102 -58.26 24.98 -4.74
C PHE A 102 -56.86 25.07 -5.37
N GLY A 103 -56.27 23.96 -5.83
CA GLY A 103 -54.98 23.99 -6.55
C GLY A 103 -54.23 22.65 -6.57
N ILE A 104 -53.09 22.60 -7.29
CA ILE A 104 -52.21 21.43 -7.34
C ILE A 104 -51.06 21.63 -6.36
N LYS A 105 -50.90 20.72 -5.40
CA LYS A 105 -49.73 20.68 -4.52
C LYS A 105 -48.70 19.70 -5.08
N ILE A 106 -47.50 20.20 -5.33
CA ILE A 106 -46.37 19.40 -5.81
C ILE A 106 -45.58 18.94 -4.58
N VAL A 107 -45.61 17.65 -4.28
CA VAL A 107 -44.87 17.06 -3.16
C VAL A 107 -43.69 16.24 -3.70
N SER A 108 -42.47 16.60 -3.31
CA SER A 108 -41.27 15.83 -3.63
C SER A 108 -41.01 14.81 -2.52
N LYS A 109 -41.15 13.52 -2.83
CA LYS A 109 -40.83 12.42 -1.89
C LYS A 109 -39.50 11.78 -2.32
N THR A 110 -38.64 11.53 -1.33
CA THR A 110 -37.39 10.77 -1.56
C THR A 110 -37.68 9.29 -1.40
N GLU A 111 -37.47 8.51 -2.46
CA GLU A 111 -37.68 7.05 -2.49
C GLU A 111 -36.32 6.35 -2.69
N ARG A 112 -36.06 5.28 -1.93
CA ARG A 112 -34.87 4.43 -2.13
C ARG A 112 -35.21 3.35 -3.15
N VAL A 113 -34.44 3.29 -4.22
CA VAL A 113 -34.64 2.36 -5.33
C VAL A 113 -33.42 1.47 -5.50
N ASP A 114 -33.67 0.17 -5.65
CA ASP A 114 -32.70 -0.79 -6.12
C ASP A 114 -32.55 -0.66 -7.64
N ILE A 115 -31.42 -0.11 -8.09
CA ILE A 115 -31.19 0.18 -9.50
C ILE A 115 -31.08 -1.09 -10.35
N VAL A 116 -30.63 -2.20 -9.76
CA VAL A 116 -30.47 -3.48 -10.46
C VAL A 116 -31.84 -4.01 -10.86
N ASP A 117 -32.76 -4.05 -9.90
CA ASP A 117 -34.12 -4.51 -10.14
C ASP A 117 -34.90 -3.52 -11.01
N TYR A 118 -34.72 -2.22 -10.77
CA TYR A 118 -35.40 -1.16 -11.52
C TYR A 118 -35.03 -1.20 -13.01
N ALA A 119 -33.73 -1.25 -13.33
CA ALA A 119 -33.25 -1.31 -14.70
C ALA A 119 -33.72 -2.57 -15.42
N LYS A 120 -33.73 -3.72 -14.72
CA LYS A 120 -34.18 -4.98 -15.30
C LYS A 120 -35.67 -4.95 -15.64
N LYS A 121 -36.52 -4.46 -14.72
CA LYS A 121 -37.97 -4.38 -14.90
C LYS A 121 -38.37 -3.35 -15.95
N LYS A 122 -37.74 -2.18 -15.94
CA LYS A 122 -38.13 -1.05 -16.79
C LYS A 122 -37.54 -1.12 -18.20
N TRP A 123 -36.31 -1.62 -18.33
CA TRP A 123 -35.55 -1.53 -19.58
C TRP A 123 -34.98 -2.88 -20.05
N GLY A 124 -35.15 -3.97 -19.29
CA GLY A 124 -34.55 -5.27 -19.62
C GLY A 124 -33.02 -5.34 -19.45
N LEU A 125 -32.38 -4.20 -19.13
CA LEU A 125 -30.94 -4.04 -18.95
C LEU A 125 -30.48 -4.77 -17.68
N THR A 126 -29.41 -5.56 -17.79
CA THR A 126 -28.78 -6.19 -16.61
C THR A 126 -27.78 -5.22 -16.01
N VAL A 127 -27.84 -5.00 -14.69
CA VAL A 127 -26.87 -4.19 -13.95
C VAL A 127 -26.13 -5.08 -12.96
N LYS A 128 -24.82 -4.93 -12.84
CA LYS A 128 -24.00 -5.67 -11.87
C LYS A 128 -23.02 -4.75 -11.14
N GLU A 129 -22.81 -5.02 -9.86
CA GLU A 129 -21.77 -4.37 -9.07
C GLU A 129 -20.42 -5.03 -9.31
N VAL A 130 -19.36 -4.22 -9.41
CA VAL A 130 -17.97 -4.67 -9.50
C VAL A 130 -17.11 -3.93 -8.49
N LYS A 131 -16.15 -4.63 -7.88
CA LYS A 131 -15.27 -4.08 -6.85
C LYS A 131 -13.94 -3.57 -7.41
N ASN A 132 -13.44 -4.18 -8.47
CA ASN A 132 -12.11 -3.91 -9.01
C ASN A 132 -12.03 -4.28 -10.51
N VAL A 133 -10.88 -3.95 -11.09
CA VAL A 133 -10.56 -4.25 -12.49
C VAL A 133 -10.59 -5.74 -12.82
N ASP A 134 -10.24 -6.63 -11.87
CA ASP A 134 -10.24 -8.07 -12.12
C ASP A 134 -11.66 -8.61 -12.35
N GLU A 135 -12.62 -8.19 -11.51
CA GLU A 135 -14.03 -8.54 -11.67
C GLU A 135 -14.64 -7.90 -12.93
N ALA A 136 -14.27 -6.65 -13.24
CA ALA A 136 -14.75 -5.99 -14.45
C ALA A 136 -14.22 -6.67 -15.72
N LEU A 137 -12.95 -7.09 -15.74
CA LEU A 137 -12.31 -7.76 -16.87
C LEU A 137 -13.04 -9.04 -17.25
N GLU A 138 -13.48 -9.82 -16.26
CA GLU A 138 -14.28 -11.03 -16.47
C GLU A 138 -15.55 -10.75 -17.26
N TYR A 139 -16.28 -9.69 -16.92
CA TYR A 139 -17.49 -9.30 -17.65
C TYR A 139 -17.20 -8.76 -19.05
N PHE A 140 -16.11 -8.00 -19.22
CA PHE A 140 -15.76 -7.40 -20.51
C PHE A 140 -15.19 -8.41 -21.52
N THR A 141 -14.45 -9.42 -21.06
CA THR A 141 -13.63 -10.26 -21.95
C THR A 141 -13.97 -11.75 -21.87
N SER A 142 -14.72 -12.20 -20.86
CA SER A 142 -14.87 -13.62 -20.50
C SER A 142 -13.56 -14.30 -20.10
N TYR A 143 -12.53 -13.53 -19.72
CA TYR A 143 -11.28 -14.02 -19.13
C TYR A 143 -11.08 -13.43 -17.74
N ARG A 144 -10.44 -14.18 -16.86
CA ARG A 144 -10.05 -13.71 -15.53
C ARG A 144 -8.56 -13.92 -15.29
N ILE A 145 -7.98 -13.09 -14.41
CA ILE A 145 -6.59 -13.23 -14.00
C ILE A 145 -6.46 -14.38 -13.00
N LYS A 146 -5.51 -15.28 -13.21
CA LYS A 146 -5.23 -16.42 -12.32
C LYS A 146 -4.84 -15.94 -10.92
N LYS A 147 -5.48 -16.51 -9.90
CA LYS A 147 -5.18 -16.25 -8.49
C LYS A 147 -4.23 -17.32 -7.96
N GLU A 148 -2.96 -16.97 -7.80
CA GLU A 148 -1.95 -17.85 -7.20
C GLU A 148 -1.70 -17.47 -5.74
N THR A 149 -1.68 -18.46 -4.87
CA THR A 149 -1.24 -18.32 -3.48
C THR A 149 0.25 -18.61 -3.41
N ILE A 150 1.02 -17.55 -3.20
CA ILE A 150 2.48 -17.64 -3.18
C ILE A 150 2.99 -17.53 -1.74
N LYS A 151 3.89 -18.43 -1.35
CA LYS A 151 4.63 -18.36 -0.08
C LYS A 151 6.05 -17.87 -0.36
N ILE A 152 6.40 -16.72 0.21
CA ILE A 152 7.78 -16.20 0.19
C ILE A 152 8.67 -17.15 1.00
N LYS A 153 9.84 -17.49 0.44
CA LYS A 153 10.91 -18.14 1.20
C LYS A 153 11.88 -17.05 1.64
N PRO A 154 12.19 -16.92 2.95
CA PRO A 154 13.09 -15.88 3.43
C PRO A 154 14.47 -15.97 2.76
N ASN A 155 14.99 -14.84 2.29
CA ASN A 155 16.38 -14.74 1.85
C ASN A 155 17.33 -14.93 3.06
N PRO A 156 18.19 -15.96 3.08
CA PRO A 156 19.01 -16.30 4.24
C PRO A 156 20.12 -15.28 4.53
N VAL A 157 20.62 -14.56 3.52
CA VAL A 157 21.65 -13.52 3.69
C VAL A 157 21.02 -12.32 4.39
N LEU A 158 19.91 -11.83 3.85
CA LEU A 158 19.16 -10.73 4.45
C LEU A 158 18.69 -11.08 5.87
N GLN A 159 18.17 -12.29 6.08
CA GLN A 159 17.71 -12.72 7.39
C GLN A 159 18.84 -12.69 8.44
N ARG A 160 20.06 -13.12 8.06
CA ARG A 160 21.22 -13.07 8.95
C ARG A 160 21.67 -11.64 9.24
N ALA A 161 21.73 -10.80 8.20
CA ALA A 161 22.12 -9.40 8.33
C ALA A 161 21.15 -8.65 9.26
N MET A 162 19.85 -8.78 9.03
CA MET A 162 18.80 -8.16 9.85
C MET A 162 18.79 -8.71 11.28
N LYS A 163 19.04 -10.01 11.46
CA LYS A 163 19.16 -10.61 12.80
C LYS A 163 20.29 -9.96 13.60
N ASN A 164 21.47 -9.81 13.00
CA ASN A 164 22.62 -9.22 13.67
C ASN A 164 22.37 -7.74 13.99
N MET A 165 21.90 -6.96 13.01
CA MET A 165 21.56 -5.54 13.19
C MET A 165 20.54 -5.35 14.32
N SER A 166 19.45 -6.14 14.31
CA SER A 166 18.41 -6.04 15.33
C SER A 166 18.86 -6.48 16.72
N SER A 167 19.73 -7.49 16.81
CA SER A 167 20.35 -7.89 18.08
C SER A 167 21.22 -6.76 18.65
N ASN A 168 22.01 -6.09 17.82
CA ASN A 168 22.87 -4.98 18.23
C ASN A 168 22.04 -3.80 18.72
N LEU A 169 21.01 -3.40 17.95
CA LEU A 169 20.12 -2.31 18.33
C LEU A 169 19.29 -2.62 19.58
N LEU A 170 18.87 -3.87 19.76
CA LEU A 170 18.16 -4.30 20.96
C LEU A 170 19.05 -4.21 22.21
N SER A 171 20.29 -4.70 22.14
CA SER A 171 21.26 -4.58 23.23
C SER A 171 21.57 -3.12 23.54
N TYR A 172 21.77 -2.30 22.51
CA TYR A 172 22.02 -0.87 22.67
C TYR A 172 20.85 -0.16 23.36
N ALA A 173 19.60 -0.47 23.01
CA ALA A 173 18.42 0.08 23.66
C ALA A 173 18.26 -0.40 25.12
N GLN A 174 18.62 -1.65 25.41
CA GLN A 174 18.68 -2.19 26.79
C GLN A 174 19.67 -1.41 27.66
N ASP A 175 20.87 -1.15 27.15
CA ASP A 175 21.90 -0.39 27.86
C ASP A 175 21.45 1.06 28.10
N LYS A 176 20.86 1.72 27.11
CA LYS A 176 20.28 3.06 27.26
C LYS A 176 19.21 3.12 28.33
N LEU A 177 18.30 2.15 28.34
CA LEU A 177 17.23 2.08 29.35
C LEU A 177 17.82 1.90 30.77
N ALA A 178 18.87 1.09 30.92
CA ALA A 178 19.55 0.94 32.20
C ALA A 178 20.14 2.27 32.69
N VAL A 179 20.79 3.02 31.79
CA VAL A 179 21.32 4.36 32.09
C VAL A 179 20.19 5.34 32.44
N ALA A 180 19.09 5.34 31.69
CA ALA A 180 17.94 6.21 31.94
C ALA A 180 17.32 5.95 33.34
N LYS A 181 17.21 4.68 33.74
CA LYS A 181 16.74 4.28 35.07
C LYS A 181 17.65 4.78 36.19
N ASP A 182 18.96 4.68 36.01
CA ASP A 182 19.93 5.23 36.98
C ASP A 182 19.82 6.76 37.06
N LYS A 183 19.68 7.42 35.90
CA LYS A 183 19.61 8.88 35.81
C LYS A 183 18.33 9.47 36.39
N LYS A 184 17.24 8.69 36.49
CA LYS A 184 15.96 9.11 37.11
C LYS A 184 16.18 9.76 38.48
N LYS A 185 17.10 9.25 39.32
CA LYS A 185 17.32 9.75 40.68
C LYS A 185 17.81 11.20 40.76
N TYR A 186 18.31 11.74 39.64
CA TYR A 186 18.77 13.12 39.53
C TYR A 186 17.70 14.06 38.95
N VAL A 187 16.51 13.55 38.65
CA VAL A 187 15.40 14.37 38.14
C VAL A 187 14.60 14.94 39.33
N PRO A 188 14.29 16.25 39.35
CA PRO A 188 13.43 16.86 40.37
C PRO A 188 12.04 16.20 40.45
N TYR A 189 11.46 16.19 41.66
CA TYR A 189 10.18 15.54 41.96
C TYR A 189 9.03 15.98 41.05
N GLU A 190 9.00 17.25 40.65
CA GLU A 190 7.96 17.82 39.77
C GLU A 190 7.89 17.17 38.37
N TYR A 191 8.95 16.50 37.93
CA TYR A 191 8.98 15.79 36.64
C TYR A 191 8.86 14.27 36.81
N GLU A 192 8.74 13.75 38.04
CA GLU A 192 8.82 12.31 38.31
C GLU A 192 7.74 11.52 37.59
N ASP A 193 6.49 11.99 37.59
CA ASP A 193 5.37 11.33 36.90
C ASP A 193 5.61 11.23 35.39
N ASN A 194 6.10 12.31 34.79
CA ASN A 194 6.45 12.32 33.36
C ASN A 194 7.56 11.32 33.06
N ILE A 195 8.65 11.30 33.84
CA ILE A 195 9.74 10.34 33.66
C ILE A 195 9.27 8.90 33.86
N ASN A 196 8.42 8.63 34.84
CA ASN A 196 7.86 7.29 35.08
C ASN A 196 7.05 6.81 33.86
N SER A 197 6.24 7.69 33.27
CA SER A 197 5.48 7.38 32.06
C SER A 197 6.39 7.06 30.86
N LEU A 198 7.46 7.84 30.68
CA LEU A 198 8.44 7.62 29.60
C LEU A 198 9.22 6.32 29.81
N LEU A 199 9.65 6.01 31.05
CA LEU A 199 10.31 4.75 31.41
C LEU A 199 9.38 3.55 31.17
N GLN A 200 8.12 3.63 31.60
CA GLN A 200 7.15 2.58 31.37
C GLN A 200 6.93 2.32 29.87
N THR A 201 6.88 3.39 29.07
CA THR A 201 6.76 3.30 27.62
C THR A 201 8.00 2.63 27.02
N ALA A 202 9.21 3.03 27.43
CA ALA A 202 10.46 2.44 26.98
C ALA A 202 10.56 0.95 27.34
N GLU A 203 10.24 0.57 28.58
CA GLU A 203 10.22 -0.82 29.05
C GLU A 203 9.24 -1.68 28.26
N LYS A 204 8.02 -1.18 28.02
CA LYS A 204 7.02 -1.87 27.23
C LYS A 204 7.51 -2.11 25.81
N ARG A 205 8.05 -1.07 25.15
CA ARG A 205 8.54 -1.17 23.77
C ARG A 205 9.74 -2.09 23.64
N LEU A 206 10.62 -2.12 24.62
CA LEU A 206 11.76 -3.04 24.65
C LEU A 206 11.31 -4.49 24.81
N LYS A 207 10.34 -4.75 25.68
CA LYS A 207 9.72 -6.08 25.81
C LYS A 207 9.04 -6.53 24.51
N ASP A 208 8.28 -5.65 23.87
CA ASP A 208 7.69 -5.92 22.56
C ASP A 208 8.79 -6.27 21.52
N ALA A 209 9.90 -5.54 21.52
CA ALA A 209 11.04 -5.77 20.62
C ALA A 209 11.71 -7.15 20.85
N GLU A 210 11.89 -7.56 22.12
CA GLU A 210 12.41 -8.88 22.49
C GLU A 210 11.49 -10.01 22.00
N ASP A 211 10.18 -9.85 22.14
CA ASP A 211 9.21 -10.85 21.69
C ASP A 211 9.13 -10.94 20.17
N LEU A 212 9.28 -9.81 19.46
CA LEU A 212 9.43 -9.78 18.00
C LEU A 212 10.72 -10.47 17.54
N TYR A 213 11.82 -10.29 18.29
CA TYR A 213 13.12 -10.89 17.95
C TYR A 213 13.06 -12.41 18.02
N LYS A 214 12.43 -12.95 19.08
CA LYS A 214 12.18 -14.40 19.25
C LYS A 214 11.34 -14.99 18.12
N LYS A 215 10.44 -14.19 17.53
CA LYS A 215 9.60 -14.59 16.39
C LYS A 215 10.30 -14.46 15.03
N GLY A 216 11.52 -13.89 15.00
CA GLY A 216 12.27 -13.65 13.78
C GLY A 216 11.87 -12.39 13.02
N ASN A 217 11.14 -11.47 13.67
CA ASN A 217 10.70 -10.20 13.08
C ASN A 217 11.74 -9.10 13.38
N TYR A 218 12.87 -9.16 12.68
CA TYR A 218 14.08 -8.40 13.03
C TYR A 218 13.99 -6.91 12.73
N TYR A 219 13.35 -6.52 11.63
CA TYR A 219 13.17 -5.09 11.33
C TYR A 219 12.20 -4.44 12.32
N SER A 220 11.15 -5.17 12.70
CA SER A 220 10.18 -4.74 13.71
C SER A 220 10.82 -4.63 15.09
N THR A 221 11.68 -5.59 15.48
CA THR A 221 12.51 -5.47 16.68
C THR A 221 13.32 -4.18 16.68
N SER A 222 14.02 -3.89 15.58
CA SER A 222 14.86 -2.69 15.45
C SER A 222 14.03 -1.41 15.58
N SER A 223 12.83 -1.39 14.98
CA SER A 223 11.92 -0.26 15.03
C SER A 223 11.36 0.00 16.43
N TYR A 224 11.03 -1.05 17.19
CA TYR A 224 10.56 -0.93 18.57
C TYR A 224 11.69 -0.59 19.55
N ALA A 225 12.89 -1.15 19.35
CA ALA A 225 14.09 -0.79 20.10
C ALA A 225 14.45 0.70 19.93
N PHE A 226 14.33 1.23 18.71
CA PHE A 226 14.50 2.65 18.41
C PHE A 226 13.53 3.54 19.21
N ILE A 227 12.25 3.17 19.31
CA ILE A 227 11.29 3.92 20.12
C ILE A 227 11.72 3.92 21.60
N ALA A 228 12.13 2.77 22.13
CA ALA A 228 12.61 2.68 23.51
C ALA A 228 13.90 3.49 23.75
N SER A 229 14.80 3.54 22.76
CA SER A 229 16.06 4.27 22.87
C SER A 229 15.86 5.79 22.85
N ILE A 230 14.93 6.32 22.03
CA ILE A 230 14.57 7.77 22.07
C ILE A 230 14.13 8.19 23.47
N GLN A 231 13.21 7.42 24.07
CA GLN A 231 12.69 7.74 25.40
C GLN A 231 13.79 7.68 26.46
N SER A 232 14.64 6.65 26.38
CA SER A 232 15.75 6.46 27.31
C SER A 232 16.78 7.57 27.19
N GLU A 233 17.13 7.97 25.96
CA GLU A 233 18.08 9.04 25.68
C GLU A 233 17.54 10.40 26.12
N TYR A 234 16.24 10.65 25.89
CA TYR A 234 15.57 11.86 26.36
C TYR A 234 15.62 11.98 27.88
N ILE A 235 15.28 10.91 28.61
CA ILE A 235 15.35 10.90 30.09
C ILE A 235 16.77 11.19 30.57
N LYS A 236 17.78 10.54 29.97
CA LYS A 236 19.19 10.74 30.32
C LYS A 236 19.63 12.19 30.06
N ASN A 237 19.33 12.76 28.90
CA ASN A 237 19.75 14.11 28.53
C ASN A 237 18.98 15.16 29.32
N LEU A 238 17.71 14.91 29.65
CA LEU A 238 16.93 15.80 30.51
C LEU A 238 17.48 15.82 31.93
N ALA A 239 17.82 14.66 32.50
CA ALA A 239 18.46 14.59 33.80
C ALA A 239 19.78 15.37 33.83
N ASP A 240 20.62 15.22 32.80
CA ASP A 240 21.88 15.96 32.70
C ASP A 240 21.65 17.48 32.57
N LEU A 241 20.67 17.91 31.75
CA LEU A 241 20.31 19.32 31.60
C LEU A 241 19.83 19.94 32.92
N LEU A 242 18.97 19.26 33.67
CA LEU A 242 18.40 19.78 34.90
C LEU A 242 19.44 19.96 36.02
N ASN A 243 20.57 19.26 35.91
CA ASN A 243 21.69 19.34 36.85
C ASN A 243 22.87 20.18 36.32
N ALA A 244 22.77 20.75 35.12
CA ALA A 244 23.82 21.59 34.55
C ALA A 244 23.89 22.96 35.25
N GLU A 245 25.10 23.47 35.45
CA GLU A 245 25.33 24.83 36.00
C GLU A 245 24.71 25.91 35.11
N SER A 246 24.90 25.77 33.79
CA SER A 246 24.28 26.59 32.76
C SER A 246 23.56 25.67 31.78
N LYS A 247 22.22 25.75 31.78
CA LYS A 247 21.38 24.97 30.85
C LYS A 247 21.64 25.32 29.40
N GLU A 248 21.89 26.61 29.15
CA GLU A 248 22.16 27.14 27.81
C GLU A 248 23.49 26.59 27.29
N ASP A 249 24.59 26.75 28.03
CA ASP A 249 25.90 26.27 27.59
C ASP A 249 25.94 24.74 27.47
N PHE A 250 25.29 24.02 28.39
CA PHE A 250 25.23 22.55 28.30
C PHE A 250 24.52 22.11 27.02
N LEU A 251 23.36 22.70 26.73
CA LEU A 251 22.53 22.27 25.61
C LEU A 251 23.14 22.72 24.27
N ASP A 252 23.69 23.92 24.18
CA ASP A 252 24.42 24.42 23.00
C ASP A 252 25.58 23.49 22.62
N ASN A 253 26.41 23.11 23.59
CA ASN A 253 27.51 22.18 23.37
C ASN A 253 27.02 20.79 22.95
N LEU A 254 25.93 20.31 23.54
CA LEU A 254 25.40 18.98 23.25
C LEU A 254 24.78 18.92 21.85
N ILE A 255 24.00 19.92 21.44
CA ILE A 255 23.43 19.98 20.09
C ILE A 255 24.54 20.11 19.05
N SER A 256 25.50 21.03 19.26
CA SER A 256 26.63 21.25 18.33
C SER A 256 27.43 19.97 18.10
N LYS A 257 27.74 19.24 19.18
CA LYS A 257 28.49 17.97 19.08
C LYS A 257 27.73 16.91 18.26
N GLU A 258 26.43 16.80 18.46
CA GLU A 258 25.61 15.80 17.76
C GLU A 258 25.38 16.21 16.29
N GLU A 259 25.22 17.50 16.01
CA GLU A 259 25.17 18.05 14.65
C GLU A 259 26.45 17.72 13.87
N ASP A 260 27.62 17.97 14.45
CA ASP A 260 28.92 17.62 13.86
C ASP A 260 29.04 16.13 13.54
N ARG A 261 28.52 15.25 14.41
CA ARG A 261 28.53 13.80 14.18
C ARG A 261 27.63 13.43 13.01
N ILE A 262 26.43 14.00 12.95
CA ILE A 262 25.44 13.76 11.90
C ILE A 262 25.97 14.26 10.54
N ASP A 263 26.65 15.41 10.51
CA ASP A 263 27.23 15.96 9.28
C ASP A 263 28.40 15.15 8.74
N LYS A 264 29.24 14.60 9.62
CA LYS A 264 30.28 13.64 9.23
C LYS A 264 29.67 12.39 8.61
N MET A 265 28.63 11.83 9.24
CA MET A 265 27.95 10.65 8.73
C MET A 265 27.24 10.91 7.41
N LYS A 266 26.64 12.10 7.23
CA LYS A 266 26.09 12.53 5.95
C LYS A 266 27.15 12.49 4.84
N THR A 267 28.30 13.09 5.12
CA THR A 267 29.42 13.15 4.16
C THR A 267 29.94 11.74 3.84
N GLU A 268 30.03 10.87 4.85
CA GLU A 268 30.42 9.47 4.67
C GLU A 268 29.46 8.74 3.72
N ILE A 269 28.15 8.81 3.98
CA ILE A 269 27.12 8.16 3.14
C ILE A 269 27.18 8.67 1.70
N GLN A 270 27.31 10.00 1.51
CA GLN A 270 27.41 10.60 0.18
C GLN A 270 28.67 10.16 -0.58
N SER A 271 29.74 9.79 0.12
CA SER A 271 30.99 9.32 -0.48
C SER A 271 30.99 7.83 -0.81
N ARG A 272 30.09 7.04 -0.22
CA ARG A 272 29.97 5.60 -0.48
C ARG A 272 29.35 5.37 -1.85
N LYS A 273 29.93 4.44 -2.61
CA LYS A 273 29.38 3.97 -3.88
C LYS A 273 28.83 2.57 -3.70
N PRO A 274 27.61 2.29 -4.19
CA PRO A 274 27.04 0.95 -4.11
C PRO A 274 27.87 -0.05 -4.93
N ASP A 275 28.12 -1.23 -4.36
CA ASP A 275 28.74 -2.35 -5.05
C ASP A 275 27.71 -3.42 -5.47
N SER A 276 26.53 -3.39 -4.83
CA SER A 276 25.39 -4.26 -5.11
C SER A 276 24.12 -3.44 -5.36
N MET A 277 23.15 -4.03 -6.06
CA MET A 277 21.86 -3.35 -6.27
C MET A 277 21.08 -3.18 -4.97
N THR A 278 21.34 -4.05 -4.00
CA THR A 278 20.80 -3.97 -2.65
C THR A 278 21.37 -2.78 -1.87
N ASP A 279 22.63 -2.41 -2.13
CA ASP A 279 23.27 -1.27 -1.48
C ASP A 279 22.59 0.05 -1.84
N ILE A 280 21.99 0.15 -3.04
CA ILE A 280 21.23 1.33 -3.45
C ILE A 280 20.11 1.61 -2.42
N GLU A 281 19.36 0.57 -2.03
CA GLU A 281 18.32 0.71 -1.00
C GLU A 281 18.93 0.97 0.37
N ILE A 282 20.00 0.27 0.76
CA ILE A 282 20.62 0.41 2.08
C ILE A 282 21.18 1.83 2.28
N LEU A 283 21.96 2.34 1.32
CA LEU A 283 22.56 3.66 1.35
C LEU A 283 21.50 4.76 1.35
N ALA A 284 20.46 4.63 0.52
CA ALA A 284 19.35 5.58 0.51
C ALA A 284 18.56 5.56 1.83
N THR A 285 18.38 4.38 2.43
CA THR A 285 17.73 4.21 3.73
C THR A 285 18.53 4.84 4.88
N ALA A 286 19.86 4.74 4.82
CA ALA A 286 20.74 5.43 5.75
C ALA A 286 20.71 6.96 5.54
N ALA A 287 20.73 7.42 4.27
CA ALA A 287 20.66 8.84 3.93
C ALA A 287 19.33 9.49 4.36
N GLU A 288 18.21 8.77 4.19
CA GLU A 288 16.88 9.18 4.65
C GLU A 288 16.88 9.42 6.17
N ARG A 289 17.45 8.47 6.93
CA ARG A 289 17.59 8.58 8.39
C ARG A 289 18.46 9.76 8.79
N ILE A 290 19.58 9.99 8.11
CA ILE A 290 20.43 11.15 8.39
C ILE A 290 19.70 12.45 8.08
N THR A 291 18.87 12.49 7.04
CA THR A 291 18.08 13.68 6.74
C THR A 291 17.01 13.92 7.81
N ASP A 292 16.33 12.87 8.30
CA ASP A 292 15.41 12.96 9.43
C ASP A 292 16.14 13.45 10.70
N ALA A 293 17.32 12.91 10.98
CA ALA A 293 18.16 13.36 12.10
C ALA A 293 18.51 14.86 11.99
N LYS A 294 18.95 15.33 10.80
CA LYS A 294 19.22 16.76 10.56
C LYS A 294 18.01 17.65 10.73
N SER A 295 16.82 17.20 10.29
CA SER A 295 15.59 17.94 10.52
C SER A 295 15.31 18.10 12.02
N ASN A 296 15.52 17.05 12.80
CA ASN A 296 15.34 17.09 14.25
C ASN A 296 16.41 17.94 14.96
N ILE A 297 17.66 17.98 14.48
CA ILE A 297 18.68 18.94 14.96
C ILE A 297 18.21 20.38 14.73
N LYS A 298 17.66 20.69 13.55
CA LYS A 298 17.11 22.01 13.26
C LYS A 298 15.97 22.38 14.23
N ASP A 299 15.09 21.44 14.54
CA ASP A 299 14.01 21.66 15.51
C ASP A 299 14.56 21.76 16.96
N ALA A 300 15.64 21.07 17.28
CA ALA A 300 16.34 21.21 18.55
C ALA A 300 16.90 22.63 18.73
N TRP A 301 17.61 23.16 17.73
CA TRP A 301 18.10 24.55 17.73
C TRP A 301 16.98 25.58 17.79
N LYS A 302 15.91 25.37 17.01
CA LYS A 302 14.72 26.26 17.04
C LYS A 302 14.13 26.35 18.44
N ASN A 303 13.98 25.22 19.14
CA ASN A 303 13.45 25.20 20.50
C ASN A 303 14.44 25.76 21.52
N PHE A 304 15.74 25.53 21.33
CA PHE A 304 16.80 26.12 22.14
C PHE A 304 16.71 27.65 22.14
N TYR A 305 16.67 28.29 20.96
CA TYR A 305 16.57 29.76 20.87
C TYR A 305 15.25 30.32 21.40
N ASN A 306 14.18 29.53 21.38
CA ASN A 306 12.89 29.87 21.98
C ASN A 306 12.84 29.61 23.49
N LYS A 307 13.95 29.19 24.11
CA LYS A 307 14.05 28.82 25.54
C LYS A 307 13.15 27.66 25.94
N ASN A 308 12.73 26.85 24.98
CA ASN A 308 11.98 25.62 25.20
C ASN A 308 12.93 24.43 25.28
N TYR A 309 13.67 24.35 26.38
CA TYR A 309 14.77 23.39 26.52
C TYR A 309 14.31 21.92 26.57
N PHE A 310 13.08 21.64 27.02
CA PHE A 310 12.55 20.28 27.08
C PHE A 310 12.32 19.72 25.68
N ASP A 311 11.61 20.47 24.83
CA ASP A 311 11.40 20.07 23.44
C ASP A 311 12.73 20.03 22.68
N SER A 312 13.64 20.97 22.95
CA SER A 312 14.98 20.95 22.37
C SER A 312 15.75 19.67 22.69
N VAL A 313 15.74 19.21 23.96
CA VAL A 313 16.35 17.94 24.37
C VAL A 313 15.64 16.73 23.76
N TYR A 314 14.32 16.79 23.58
CA TYR A 314 13.57 15.72 22.91
C TYR A 314 13.98 15.58 21.44
N PHE A 315 13.95 16.66 20.67
CA PHE A 315 14.33 16.66 19.26
C PHE A 315 15.80 16.24 19.07
N LEU A 316 16.70 16.72 19.94
CA LEU A 316 18.09 16.27 19.97
C LEU A 316 18.20 14.76 20.21
N SER A 317 17.50 14.23 21.22
CA SER A 317 17.54 12.80 21.56
C SER A 317 16.98 11.95 20.42
N TYR A 318 15.92 12.41 19.75
CA TYR A 318 15.43 11.76 18.54
C TYR A 318 16.49 11.75 17.43
N ALA A 319 17.15 12.90 17.16
CA ALA A 319 18.17 13.01 16.14
C ALA A 319 19.35 12.06 16.38
N THR A 320 19.84 12.01 17.63
CA THR A 320 20.90 11.09 18.08
C THR A 320 20.57 9.64 17.75
N GLU A 321 19.36 9.21 18.12
CA GLU A 321 18.91 7.85 17.96
C GLU A 321 18.62 7.51 16.48
N ARG A 322 18.10 8.47 15.72
CA ARG A 322 17.86 8.31 14.29
C ARG A 322 19.18 8.14 13.54
N ALA A 323 20.20 8.92 13.89
CA ALA A 323 21.56 8.76 13.36
C ALA A 323 22.16 7.38 13.69
N LYS A 324 21.92 6.85 14.90
CA LYS A 324 22.34 5.49 15.25
C LYS A 324 21.68 4.42 14.37
N THR A 325 20.41 4.61 13.99
CA THR A 325 19.77 3.69 13.05
C THR A 325 20.37 3.77 11.64
N ALA A 326 20.88 4.93 11.20
CA ALA A 326 21.57 5.05 9.91
C ALA A 326 22.87 4.24 9.91
N GLU A 327 23.67 4.33 10.97
CA GLU A 327 24.88 3.52 11.16
C GLU A 327 24.57 2.02 11.09
N ALA A 328 23.52 1.57 11.78
CA ALA A 328 23.11 0.17 11.76
C ALA A 328 22.72 -0.34 10.35
N TRP A 329 22.17 0.52 9.49
CA TRP A 329 21.90 0.18 8.10
C TRP A 329 23.19 0.08 7.28
N LEU A 330 24.15 0.97 7.51
CA LEU A 330 25.47 0.89 6.85
C LEU A 330 26.25 -0.38 7.24
N GLU A 331 26.06 -0.90 8.45
CA GLU A 331 26.70 -2.15 8.89
C GLU A 331 26.26 -3.37 8.06
N ILE A 332 25.01 -3.39 7.58
CA ILE A 332 24.48 -4.53 6.82
C ILE A 332 24.86 -4.51 5.34
N GLU A 333 25.37 -3.39 4.81
CA GLU A 333 25.87 -3.26 3.42
C GLU A 333 26.89 -4.37 3.11
N SER A 334 27.84 -4.59 4.02
CA SER A 334 28.90 -5.60 3.89
C SER A 334 28.40 -7.04 3.69
N ALA A 335 27.15 -7.35 4.08
CA ALA A 335 26.56 -8.67 3.89
C ALA A 335 26.15 -8.93 2.42
N PHE A 336 26.03 -7.88 1.61
CA PHE A 336 25.59 -7.93 0.22
C PHE A 336 26.72 -7.63 -0.79
N ALA A 337 27.92 -7.34 -0.29
CA ALA A 337 29.09 -7.05 -1.11
C ALA A 337 29.33 -8.13 -2.18
N ASP A 338 29.35 -7.76 -3.46
CA ASP A 338 29.72 -8.67 -4.53
C ASP A 338 31.25 -8.79 -4.60
N ASN A 339 31.79 -10.01 -4.46
CA ASN A 339 33.21 -10.31 -4.64
C ASN A 339 33.73 -9.99 -6.06
N LYS A 340 32.84 -9.63 -6.99
CA LYS A 340 33.16 -9.07 -8.30
C LYS A 340 33.21 -7.54 -8.20
N THR A 341 34.42 -7.01 -8.12
CA THR A 341 34.81 -5.58 -8.14
C THR A 341 34.26 -4.77 -9.32
N LYS A 342 32.95 -4.62 -9.47
CA LYS A 342 32.33 -3.70 -10.42
C LYS A 342 31.45 -2.74 -9.65
N GLU A 343 32.01 -1.57 -9.35
CA GLU A 343 31.23 -0.41 -8.89
C GLU A 343 29.98 -0.24 -9.77
N ILE A 344 28.83 -0.07 -9.11
CA ILE A 344 27.58 0.21 -9.80
C ILE A 344 27.57 1.69 -10.18
N ASP A 345 27.45 1.96 -11.48
CA ASP A 345 27.24 3.31 -11.98
C ASP A 345 25.82 3.78 -11.65
N ILE A 346 25.69 4.55 -10.57
CA ILE A 346 24.41 5.06 -10.07
C ILE A 346 23.73 6.01 -11.07
N GLU A 347 24.47 6.63 -12.00
CA GLU A 347 23.88 7.48 -13.05
C GLU A 347 22.90 6.70 -13.93
N ARG A 348 23.05 5.37 -14.02
CA ARG A 348 22.15 4.52 -14.81
C ARG A 348 20.73 4.48 -14.29
N ILE A 349 20.48 4.77 -12.99
CA ILE A 349 19.12 4.81 -12.45
C ILE A 349 18.44 6.17 -12.67
N LYS A 350 19.15 7.20 -13.15
CA LYS A 350 18.61 8.55 -13.34
C LYS A 350 17.28 8.59 -14.12
N PRO A 351 17.10 7.87 -15.25
CA PRO A 351 15.81 7.88 -15.96
C PRO A 351 14.67 7.26 -15.14
N LEU A 352 14.97 6.27 -14.28
CA LEU A 352 13.99 5.71 -13.35
C LEU A 352 13.62 6.73 -12.28
N VAL A 353 14.58 7.49 -11.74
CA VAL A 353 14.32 8.54 -10.75
C VAL A 353 13.45 9.64 -11.33
N GLU A 354 13.77 10.15 -12.53
CA GLU A 354 12.95 11.15 -13.24
C GLU A 354 11.51 10.69 -13.38
N ARG A 355 11.32 9.45 -13.87
CA ARG A 355 9.99 8.86 -14.01
C ARG A 355 9.25 8.73 -12.69
N ARG A 356 9.92 8.34 -11.60
CA ARG A 356 9.27 8.20 -10.28
C ARG A 356 8.90 9.57 -9.70
N ILE A 357 9.69 10.61 -9.95
CA ILE A 357 9.34 12.00 -9.61
C ILE A 357 8.11 12.44 -10.40
N GLU A 358 8.04 12.17 -11.70
CA GLU A 358 6.89 12.47 -12.55
C GLU A 358 5.62 11.70 -12.12
N ASP A 359 5.77 10.42 -11.77
CA ASP A 359 4.68 9.59 -11.23
C ASP A 359 4.12 10.19 -9.92
N ALA A 360 5.01 10.63 -9.02
CA ALA A 360 4.64 11.24 -7.75
C ALA A 360 3.95 12.59 -7.95
N LEU A 361 4.50 13.46 -8.81
CA LEU A 361 3.90 14.73 -9.18
C LEU A 361 2.50 14.54 -9.77
N SER A 362 2.35 13.57 -10.67
CA SER A 362 1.06 13.24 -11.29
C SER A 362 0.04 12.77 -10.25
N ALA A 363 0.44 11.86 -9.36
CA ALA A 363 -0.43 11.34 -8.29
C ALA A 363 -0.88 12.45 -7.33
N ILE A 364 0.05 13.31 -6.89
CA ILE A 364 -0.24 14.44 -5.99
C ILE A 364 -1.15 15.47 -6.66
N THR A 365 -0.85 15.86 -7.90
CA THR A 365 -1.65 16.84 -8.65
C THR A 365 -3.07 16.35 -8.85
N TYR A 366 -3.24 15.07 -9.18
CA TYR A 366 -4.55 14.46 -9.33
C TYR A 366 -5.30 14.41 -7.99
N ALA A 367 -4.65 14.00 -6.89
CA ALA A 367 -5.23 14.01 -5.56
C ALA A 367 -5.75 15.42 -5.17
N GLN A 368 -4.92 16.45 -5.38
CA GLN A 368 -5.29 17.85 -5.13
C GLN A 368 -6.47 18.31 -5.99
N THR A 369 -6.49 17.92 -7.28
CA THR A 369 -7.58 18.25 -8.21
C THR A 369 -8.94 17.71 -7.75
N ILE A 370 -8.96 16.55 -7.09
CA ILE A 370 -10.18 15.98 -6.53
C ILE A 370 -10.46 16.44 -5.09
N GLY A 371 -9.69 17.40 -4.56
CA GLY A 371 -9.87 17.99 -3.23
C GLY A 371 -9.27 17.18 -2.08
N ILE A 372 -8.21 16.42 -2.32
CA ILE A 372 -7.42 15.75 -1.28
C ILE A 372 -6.17 16.58 -1.02
N ASP A 373 -5.92 16.89 0.26
CA ASP A 373 -4.70 17.57 0.69
C ASP A 373 -3.55 16.56 0.78
N ALA A 374 -2.85 16.38 -0.35
CA ALA A 374 -1.68 15.51 -0.44
C ALA A 374 -0.39 16.30 -0.15
N ASP A 375 0.45 15.77 0.76
CA ASP A 375 1.72 16.39 1.17
C ASP A 375 2.73 16.44 0.01
N THR A 376 3.27 17.63 -0.26
CA THR A 376 4.27 17.87 -1.32
C THR A 376 5.71 17.73 -0.83
N LYS A 377 5.95 17.70 0.49
CA LYS A 377 7.32 17.80 1.06
C LYS A 377 8.26 16.71 0.57
N LYS A 378 7.79 15.46 0.46
CA LYS A 378 8.62 14.35 -0.05
C LYS A 378 8.92 14.49 -1.54
N LEU A 379 7.99 15.00 -2.33
CA LEU A 379 8.22 15.29 -3.75
C LEU A 379 9.26 16.40 -3.91
N GLU A 380 9.10 17.51 -3.18
CA GLU A 380 10.06 18.62 -3.18
C GLU A 380 11.45 18.17 -2.73
N LYS A 381 11.50 17.29 -1.71
CA LYS A 381 12.74 16.66 -1.24
C LYS A 381 13.37 15.79 -2.33
N ALA A 382 12.61 14.91 -2.97
CA ALA A 382 13.10 14.08 -4.06
C ALA A 382 13.66 14.90 -5.24
N GLN A 383 12.99 16.00 -5.61
CA GLN A 383 13.46 16.92 -6.66
C GLN A 383 14.80 17.56 -6.27
N LYS A 384 14.93 18.04 -5.04
CA LYS A 384 16.17 18.63 -4.54
C LYS A 384 17.31 17.61 -4.46
N GLU A 385 17.04 16.40 -4.00
CA GLU A 385 18.02 15.31 -3.95
C GLU A 385 18.48 14.93 -5.35
N TYR A 386 17.56 14.88 -6.32
CA TYR A 386 17.88 14.66 -7.73
C TYR A 386 18.79 15.77 -8.29
N GLU A 387 18.52 17.04 -8.00
CA GLU A 387 19.37 18.17 -8.39
C GLU A 387 20.79 18.08 -7.79
N ASN A 388 20.89 17.55 -6.57
CA ASN A 388 22.16 17.31 -5.88
C ASN A 388 22.87 16.01 -6.30
N GLN A 389 22.35 15.28 -7.30
CA GLN A 389 22.87 13.98 -7.75
C GLN A 389 22.78 12.86 -6.68
N GLU A 390 21.88 13.01 -5.70
CA GLU A 390 21.59 12.02 -4.67
C GLU A 390 20.50 11.05 -5.16
N TYR A 391 20.73 10.41 -6.32
CA TYR A 391 19.70 9.68 -7.07
C TYR A 391 19.01 8.56 -6.28
N GLN A 392 19.76 7.83 -5.47
CA GLN A 392 19.20 6.76 -4.64
C GLN A 392 18.20 7.28 -3.59
N SER A 393 18.48 8.44 -2.97
CA SER A 393 17.57 9.08 -2.01
C SER A 393 16.34 9.64 -2.71
N ALA A 394 16.56 10.34 -3.83
CA ALA A 394 15.48 10.90 -4.64
C ALA A 394 14.50 9.82 -5.11
N LEU A 395 15.01 8.63 -5.47
CA LEU A 395 14.19 7.49 -5.86
C LEU A 395 13.26 7.03 -4.73
N ILE A 396 13.79 6.82 -3.53
CA ILE A 396 13.02 6.37 -2.37
C ILE A 396 11.93 7.39 -2.00
N ASP A 397 12.28 8.66 -1.97
CA ASP A 397 11.34 9.72 -1.60
C ASP A 397 10.24 9.90 -2.64
N ALA A 398 10.57 9.81 -3.93
CA ALA A 398 9.58 9.88 -5.01
C ALA A 398 8.61 8.68 -4.95
N VAL A 399 9.12 7.46 -4.75
CA VAL A 399 8.29 6.26 -4.55
C VAL A 399 7.37 6.42 -3.34
N SER A 400 7.91 6.92 -2.22
CA SER A 400 7.15 7.16 -0.99
C SER A 400 6.06 8.22 -1.15
N ALA A 401 6.36 9.34 -1.81
CA ALA A 401 5.44 10.43 -2.09
C ALA A 401 4.25 9.95 -2.94
N ARG A 402 4.55 9.21 -4.01
CA ARG A 402 3.53 8.57 -4.86
C ARG A 402 2.64 7.62 -4.05
N ALA A 403 3.24 6.74 -3.25
CA ALA A 403 2.52 5.76 -2.45
C ALA A 403 1.58 6.43 -1.42
N GLU A 404 2.02 7.52 -0.78
CA GLU A 404 1.19 8.30 0.15
C GLU A 404 0.02 9.00 -0.55
N ALA A 405 0.27 9.67 -1.68
CA ALA A 405 -0.80 10.29 -2.47
C ALA A 405 -1.84 9.25 -2.91
N ASN A 406 -1.39 8.08 -3.38
CA ASN A 406 -2.25 6.97 -3.76
C ASN A 406 -3.08 6.43 -2.59
N LEU A 407 -2.47 6.27 -1.43
CA LEU A 407 -3.16 5.82 -0.22
C LEU A 407 -4.27 6.79 0.19
N LEU A 408 -4.01 8.09 0.16
CA LEU A 408 -5.03 9.10 0.50
C LEU A 408 -6.22 9.04 -0.46
N MET A 409 -5.96 8.87 -1.76
CA MET A 409 -7.02 8.66 -2.75
C MET A 409 -7.82 7.38 -2.50
N GLU A 410 -7.13 6.29 -2.21
CA GLU A 410 -7.69 4.95 -2.01
C GLU A 410 -8.60 4.89 -0.77
N THR A 411 -8.18 5.52 0.32
CA THR A 411 -8.87 5.50 1.62
C THR A 411 -9.98 6.53 1.75
N ARG A 412 -10.12 7.43 0.78
CA ARG A 412 -11.09 8.52 0.85
C ARG A 412 -12.52 7.99 0.94
N GLY A 413 -13.21 8.40 2.01
CA GLY A 413 -14.62 8.07 2.22
C GLY A 413 -14.88 6.62 2.65
N LEU A 414 -13.84 5.87 2.99
CA LEU A 414 -13.98 4.51 3.51
C LEU A 414 -14.21 4.49 5.01
N ASN A 415 -14.98 3.51 5.47
CA ASN A 415 -15.09 3.17 6.88
C ASN A 415 -14.02 2.17 7.32
N GLU A 416 -13.93 1.93 8.64
CA GLU A 416 -12.89 1.07 9.23
C GLU A 416 -12.91 -0.38 8.68
N LYS A 417 -14.10 -0.94 8.44
CA LYS A 417 -14.23 -2.30 7.89
C LYS A 417 -13.68 -2.36 6.46
N GLU A 418 -13.99 -1.37 5.64
CA GLU A 418 -13.48 -1.28 4.27
C GLU A 418 -11.96 -1.09 4.25
N ILE A 419 -11.41 -0.30 5.18
CA ILE A 419 -9.95 -0.18 5.35
C ILE A 419 -9.35 -1.54 5.69
N ARG A 420 -9.91 -2.29 6.66
CA ARG A 420 -9.43 -3.64 7.00
C ARG A 420 -9.46 -4.59 5.81
N ASP A 421 -10.54 -4.60 5.03
CA ASP A 421 -10.65 -5.44 3.83
C ASP A 421 -9.56 -5.07 2.79
N ARG A 422 -9.27 -3.77 2.61
CA ARG A 422 -8.17 -3.31 1.75
C ARG A 422 -6.80 -3.67 2.29
N THR A 423 -6.59 -3.60 3.61
CA THR A 423 -5.34 -4.02 4.26
C THR A 423 -5.00 -5.48 3.94
N ILE A 424 -5.99 -6.38 4.00
CA ILE A 424 -5.81 -7.79 3.66
C ILE A 424 -5.45 -7.98 2.17
N SER A 425 -6.06 -7.21 1.27
CA SER A 425 -5.69 -7.23 -0.16
C SER A 425 -4.27 -6.73 -0.37
N ALA A 426 -3.91 -5.61 0.26
CA ALA A 426 -2.59 -4.99 0.16
C ALA A 426 -1.49 -5.92 0.66
N GLU A 427 -1.71 -6.67 1.75
CA GLU A 427 -0.77 -7.70 2.21
C GLU A 427 -0.47 -8.74 1.11
N ARG A 428 -1.52 -9.27 0.46
CA ARG A 428 -1.37 -10.27 -0.60
C ARG A 428 -0.63 -9.70 -1.81
N GLU A 429 -0.91 -8.46 -2.17
CA GLU A 429 -0.24 -7.77 -3.27
C GLU A 429 1.23 -7.52 -2.97
N ALA A 430 1.56 -7.10 -1.75
CA ALA A 430 2.94 -6.91 -1.28
C ALA A 430 3.71 -8.23 -1.31
N ILE A 431 3.11 -9.32 -0.78
CA ILE A 431 3.70 -10.66 -0.81
C ILE A 431 4.00 -11.11 -2.25
N LYS A 432 3.04 -10.89 -3.17
CA LYS A 432 3.22 -11.22 -4.58
C LYS A 432 4.30 -10.36 -5.24
N ALA A 433 4.40 -9.08 -4.92
CA ALA A 433 5.42 -8.18 -5.46
C ALA A 433 6.82 -8.61 -5.03
N ILE A 434 7.02 -8.89 -3.73
CA ILE A 434 8.29 -9.39 -3.19
C ILE A 434 8.68 -10.71 -3.86
N TYR A 435 7.76 -11.67 -3.97
CA TYR A 435 8.06 -12.95 -4.61
C TYR A 435 8.50 -12.81 -6.07
N ASN A 436 7.86 -11.93 -6.84
CA ASN A 436 8.27 -11.69 -8.24
C ASN A 436 9.67 -11.06 -8.29
N SER A 437 9.90 -10.04 -7.47
CA SER A 437 11.18 -9.34 -7.35
C SER A 437 12.33 -10.30 -6.99
N GLU A 438 12.14 -11.13 -5.96
CA GLU A 438 13.10 -12.17 -5.57
C GLU A 438 13.27 -13.24 -6.65
N GLY A 439 12.18 -13.66 -7.29
CA GLY A 439 12.20 -14.63 -8.38
C GLY A 439 12.97 -14.16 -9.62
N HIS A 440 13.09 -12.85 -9.82
CA HIS A 440 13.89 -12.25 -10.88
C HIS A 440 15.35 -11.99 -10.46
N GLY A 441 15.66 -12.10 -9.16
CA GLY A 441 17.02 -11.99 -8.62
C GLY A 441 17.30 -10.73 -7.81
N ALA A 442 16.30 -9.89 -7.55
CA ALA A 442 16.44 -8.73 -6.66
C ALA A 442 16.35 -9.17 -5.20
N VAL A 443 16.94 -8.38 -4.29
CA VAL A 443 16.73 -8.52 -2.85
C VAL A 443 16.07 -7.23 -2.35
N PRO A 444 14.73 -7.18 -2.31
CA PRO A 444 13.99 -5.95 -2.00
C PRO A 444 13.93 -5.74 -0.48
N VAL A 445 15.02 -5.23 0.08
CA VAL A 445 15.23 -5.14 1.54
C VAL A 445 14.19 -4.28 2.21
N LEU A 446 13.88 -3.12 1.64
CA LEU A 446 12.83 -2.23 2.15
C LEU A 446 11.46 -2.88 2.06
N ALA A 447 11.17 -3.58 0.97
CA ALA A 447 9.89 -4.23 0.80
C ALA A 447 9.62 -5.29 1.87
N ILE A 448 10.61 -6.14 2.12
CA ILE A 448 10.54 -7.20 3.13
C ILE A 448 10.42 -6.59 4.52
N SER A 449 11.20 -5.54 4.80
CA SER A 449 11.16 -4.80 6.07
C SER A 449 9.78 -4.20 6.34
N TYR A 450 9.19 -3.51 5.36
CA TYR A 450 7.86 -2.93 5.49
C TYR A 450 6.74 -3.97 5.55
N LEU A 451 6.87 -5.11 4.85
CA LEU A 451 5.91 -6.22 4.98
C LEU A 451 5.89 -6.75 6.42
N GLU A 452 7.07 -6.98 6.99
CA GLU A 452 7.22 -7.46 8.36
C GLU A 452 6.64 -6.45 9.36
N TYR A 453 6.99 -5.17 9.21
CA TYR A 453 6.52 -4.11 10.10
C TYR A 453 5.02 -3.86 9.99
N ALA A 454 4.45 -3.89 8.78
CA ALA A 454 3.01 -3.72 8.57
C ALA A 454 2.19 -4.73 9.39
N LYS A 455 2.68 -5.97 9.53
CA LYS A 455 2.00 -7.03 10.26
C LYS A 455 1.90 -6.76 11.76
N THR A 456 2.74 -5.90 12.34
CA THR A 456 2.62 -5.53 13.76
C THR A 456 1.42 -4.61 14.03
N PHE A 457 0.84 -4.00 12.98
CA PHE A 457 -0.29 -3.08 13.07
C PHE A 457 -1.62 -3.68 12.62
N LEU A 458 -1.64 -4.91 12.10
CA LEU A 458 -2.80 -5.48 11.41
C LEU A 458 -4.08 -5.46 12.27
N ASP A 459 -3.94 -5.81 13.55
CA ASP A 459 -5.07 -5.89 14.47
C ASP A 459 -5.43 -4.52 15.07
N SER A 460 -4.42 -3.72 15.42
CA SER A 460 -4.56 -2.48 16.18
C SER A 460 -4.79 -1.23 15.33
N GLU A 461 -4.08 -1.11 14.21
CA GLU A 461 -4.06 0.10 13.36
C GLU A 461 -4.07 -0.28 11.86
N PRO A 462 -5.21 -0.74 11.32
CA PRO A 462 -5.30 -1.25 9.95
C PRO A 462 -4.88 -0.24 8.88
N ALA A 463 -5.10 1.06 9.11
CA ALA A 463 -4.66 2.13 8.22
C ALA A 463 -3.13 2.26 8.18
N THR A 464 -2.47 2.14 9.34
CA THR A 464 -1.01 2.11 9.45
C THR A 464 -0.45 0.85 8.77
N ALA A 465 -1.07 -0.32 8.99
CA ALA A 465 -0.71 -1.55 8.29
C ALA A 465 -0.85 -1.41 6.76
N LEU A 466 -1.96 -0.82 6.30
CA LEU A 466 -2.23 -0.57 4.88
C LEU A 466 -1.13 0.29 4.25
N LYS A 467 -0.73 1.39 4.92
CA LYS A 467 0.37 2.25 4.46
C LYS A 467 1.65 1.45 4.21
N TYR A 468 2.08 0.65 5.19
CA TYR A 468 3.32 -0.12 5.07
C TYR A 468 3.23 -1.27 4.06
N PHE A 469 2.05 -1.89 3.87
CA PHE A 469 1.88 -2.84 2.78
C PHE A 469 1.97 -2.18 1.39
N LYS A 470 1.48 -0.95 1.24
CA LYS A 470 1.64 -0.19 -0.02
C LYS A 470 3.09 0.16 -0.29
N TYR A 471 3.82 0.65 0.73
CA TYR A 471 5.26 0.84 0.63
C TYR A 471 5.97 -0.45 0.25
N SER A 472 5.66 -1.55 0.94
CA SER A 472 6.25 -2.85 0.66
C SER A 472 6.10 -3.26 -0.80
N LYS A 473 4.88 -3.15 -1.34
CA LYS A 473 4.58 -3.44 -2.75
C LYS A 473 5.37 -2.55 -3.72
N ASP A 474 5.40 -1.24 -3.47
CA ASP A 474 6.01 -0.28 -4.40
C ASP A 474 7.54 -0.34 -4.35
N PHE A 475 8.15 -0.57 -3.19
CA PHE A 475 9.58 -0.84 -3.07
C PHE A 475 9.96 -2.15 -3.75
N ALA A 476 9.18 -3.23 -3.61
CA ALA A 476 9.50 -4.50 -4.27
C ALA A 476 9.58 -4.37 -5.80
N LYS A 477 8.68 -3.59 -6.39
CA LYS A 477 8.71 -3.26 -7.82
C LYS A 477 9.90 -2.37 -8.16
N THR A 478 10.20 -1.39 -7.32
CA THR A 478 11.35 -0.50 -7.53
C THR A 478 12.66 -1.29 -7.55
N SER A 479 12.83 -2.29 -6.67
CA SER A 479 14.01 -3.16 -6.70
C SER A 479 14.09 -3.99 -7.98
N GLU A 480 12.95 -4.41 -8.53
CA GLU A 480 12.85 -5.11 -9.82
C GLU A 480 13.24 -4.18 -10.97
N ASP A 481 12.75 -2.94 -10.99
CA ASP A 481 13.10 -1.94 -12.01
C ASP A 481 14.60 -1.60 -11.98
N ILE A 482 15.18 -1.46 -10.78
CA ILE A 482 16.64 -1.28 -10.61
C ILE A 482 17.38 -2.47 -11.21
N LEU A 483 16.95 -3.70 -10.89
CA LEU A 483 17.57 -4.91 -11.41
C LEU A 483 17.57 -4.98 -12.93
N GLU A 484 16.45 -4.63 -13.58
CA GLU A 484 16.32 -4.60 -15.04
C GLU A 484 17.28 -3.60 -15.68
N ILE A 485 17.48 -2.42 -15.07
CA ILE A 485 18.43 -1.41 -15.56
C ILE A 485 19.84 -1.97 -15.62
N PHE A 486 20.25 -2.74 -14.61
CA PHE A 486 21.62 -3.24 -14.50
C PHE A 486 21.84 -4.56 -15.23
N ASN A 487 20.84 -5.43 -15.30
CA ASN A 487 20.89 -6.70 -16.04
C ASN A 487 20.43 -6.52 -17.50
N LYS A 488 21.38 -6.34 -18.43
CA LYS A 488 21.08 -6.48 -19.86
C LYS A 488 20.65 -7.92 -20.17
N LYS A 489 19.35 -8.12 -20.43
CA LYS A 489 18.62 -9.38 -20.69
C LYS A 489 18.21 -10.16 -19.45
N THR A 490 17.08 -9.79 -18.87
CA THR A 490 16.06 -10.80 -18.63
C THR A 490 15.34 -10.98 -19.96
N THR A 491 15.53 -12.14 -20.60
CA THR A 491 14.49 -12.67 -21.50
C THR A 491 13.16 -12.46 -20.78
N GLU A 492 12.17 -11.88 -21.46
CA GLU A 492 10.79 -12.12 -21.10
C GLU A 492 10.66 -13.64 -21.00
N ASN A 493 10.83 -14.20 -19.80
CA ASN A 493 10.23 -15.46 -19.49
C ASN A 493 8.76 -15.11 -19.63
N GLU A 494 8.21 -15.38 -20.81
CA GLU A 494 6.79 -15.39 -21.10
C GLU A 494 6.16 -16.15 -19.94
N LYS A 495 5.71 -15.41 -18.91
CA LYS A 495 4.99 -16.02 -17.81
C LYS A 495 3.78 -16.67 -18.47
N GLU A 496 3.68 -17.98 -18.25
CA GLU A 496 2.55 -18.83 -18.62
C GLU A 496 1.24 -18.04 -18.58
N ASN A 497 0.35 -18.24 -19.56
CA ASN A 497 -0.98 -17.63 -19.68
C ASN A 497 -1.56 -17.19 -18.31
N ILE A 498 -1.38 -15.92 -17.97
CA ILE A 498 -1.80 -15.31 -16.69
C ILE A 498 -3.32 -15.11 -16.60
N ILE A 499 -3.98 -15.26 -17.73
CA ILE A 499 -5.41 -15.22 -17.90
C ILE A 499 -5.93 -16.63 -18.19
N GLU A 500 -7.12 -16.91 -17.69
CA GLU A 500 -7.85 -18.14 -17.99
C GLU A 500 -9.27 -17.81 -18.44
N PRO A 501 -9.84 -18.58 -19.39
CA PRO A 501 -11.20 -18.38 -19.82
C PRO A 501 -12.16 -18.65 -18.65
N VAL A 502 -13.18 -17.82 -18.53
CA VAL A 502 -14.27 -18.03 -17.58
C VAL A 502 -15.23 -19.02 -18.23
N GLU A 503 -15.31 -20.24 -17.71
CA GLU A 503 -16.32 -21.20 -18.13
C GLU A 503 -17.71 -20.59 -17.91
N LYS A 504 -18.37 -20.17 -18.99
CA LYS A 504 -19.80 -19.88 -18.97
C LYS A 504 -20.47 -21.22 -18.69
N GLY A 505 -20.88 -21.43 -17.44
CA GLY A 505 -21.54 -22.66 -16.99
C GLY A 505 -22.42 -23.21 -18.10
N GLU A 506 -22.02 -24.37 -18.63
CA GLU A 506 -22.74 -25.02 -19.70
C GLU A 506 -24.20 -25.09 -19.28
N LYS A 507 -25.09 -24.62 -20.17
CA LYS A 507 -26.48 -25.07 -20.15
C LYS A 507 -26.41 -26.58 -19.99
N ALA A 508 -26.87 -27.10 -18.85
CA ALA A 508 -26.93 -28.53 -18.59
C ALA A 508 -27.37 -29.23 -19.88
N ASN A 509 -26.45 -29.98 -20.48
CA ASN A 509 -26.64 -30.59 -21.79
C ASN A 509 -28.01 -31.26 -21.79
N ALA A 510 -28.94 -30.79 -22.64
CA ALA A 510 -30.29 -31.34 -22.72
C ALA A 510 -30.25 -32.87 -22.94
N THR A 511 -29.16 -33.36 -23.53
CA THR A 511 -28.79 -34.77 -23.67
C THR A 511 -28.70 -35.52 -22.33
N TYR A 512 -28.12 -34.93 -21.28
CA TYR A 512 -28.01 -35.56 -19.96
C TYR A 512 -29.36 -35.61 -19.23
N ILE A 513 -30.20 -34.59 -19.36
CA ILE A 513 -31.56 -34.62 -18.78
C ILE A 513 -32.41 -35.66 -19.50
N VAL A 514 -32.32 -35.74 -20.84
CA VAL A 514 -33.04 -36.76 -21.63
C VAL A 514 -32.51 -38.17 -21.35
N LEU A 515 -31.19 -38.37 -21.23
CA LEU A 515 -30.59 -39.65 -20.86
C LEU A 515 -30.94 -40.07 -19.42
N SER A 516 -31.00 -39.13 -18.48
CA SER A 516 -31.42 -39.38 -17.10
C SER A 516 -32.90 -39.73 -17.01
N PHE A 517 -33.74 -39.11 -17.84
CA PHE A 517 -35.17 -39.40 -17.92
C PHE A 517 -35.43 -40.78 -18.55
N ILE A 518 -34.69 -41.13 -19.61
CA ILE A 518 -34.77 -42.45 -20.26
C ILE A 518 -34.23 -43.55 -19.31
N ALA A 519 -33.13 -43.31 -18.61
CA ALA A 519 -32.59 -44.23 -17.60
C ALA A 519 -33.54 -44.41 -16.41
N GLY A 520 -34.18 -43.33 -15.96
CA GLY A 520 -35.21 -43.37 -14.90
C GLY A 520 -36.46 -44.16 -15.28
N ILE A 521 -36.92 -44.05 -16.53
CA ILE A 521 -38.04 -44.86 -17.05
C ILE A 521 -37.63 -46.34 -17.17
N PHE A 522 -36.40 -46.63 -17.61
CA PHE A 522 -35.90 -48.00 -17.75
C PHE A 522 -35.70 -48.69 -16.38
N LEU A 523 -35.16 -47.97 -15.39
CA LEU A 523 -35.04 -48.43 -14.00
C LEU A 523 -36.41 -48.57 -13.32
N GLY A 524 -37.34 -47.65 -13.55
CA GLY A 524 -38.72 -47.74 -13.05
C GLY A 524 -39.47 -48.96 -13.61
N PHE A 525 -39.23 -49.33 -14.86
CA PHE A 525 -39.83 -50.52 -15.49
C PHE A 525 -39.21 -51.83 -14.97
N LEU A 526 -37.90 -51.84 -14.67
CA LEU A 526 -37.20 -52.99 -14.08
C LEU A 526 -37.60 -53.22 -12.61
N PHE A 527 -37.71 -52.16 -11.80
CA PHE A 527 -38.10 -52.27 -10.39
C PHE A 527 -39.62 -52.42 -10.18
N GLY A 528 -40.45 -51.93 -11.11
CA GLY A 528 -41.91 -52.12 -11.09
C GLY A 528 -42.36 -53.57 -11.32
N LYS A 529 -41.50 -54.43 -11.90
CA LYS A 529 -41.79 -55.86 -12.08
C LYS A 529 -41.34 -56.76 -10.92
N SER A 530 -40.53 -56.25 -9.98
CA SER A 530 -39.91 -57.10 -8.94
C SER A 530 -40.39 -56.88 -7.50
N ASN A 531 -41.27 -55.92 -7.20
CA ASN A 531 -41.72 -55.70 -5.81
C ASN A 531 -43.26 -55.63 -5.66
N ARG A 532 -43.91 -56.80 -5.77
CA ARG A 532 -45.10 -57.10 -4.97
C ARG A 532 -44.66 -57.83 -3.70
N LYS A 533 -44.26 -57.07 -2.68
CA LYS A 533 -44.43 -57.37 -1.24
C LYS A 533 -43.77 -56.24 -0.46
N GLY A 534 -44.59 -55.61 0.39
CA GLY A 534 -44.32 -54.28 0.92
C GLY A 534 -43.18 -54.21 1.91
N HIS A 535 -42.69 -52.99 2.11
CA HIS A 535 -42.26 -52.45 3.41
C HIS A 535 -42.30 -50.92 3.32
N LYS A 536 -42.83 -50.30 4.38
CA LYS A 536 -42.86 -48.84 4.59
C LYS A 536 -41.44 -48.36 4.83
N PHE A 537 -41.03 -47.25 4.20
CA PHE A 537 -39.91 -46.44 4.68
C PHE A 537 -40.25 -44.95 4.59
N PHE A 538 -39.89 -44.26 5.67
CA PHE A 538 -40.12 -42.85 5.99
C PHE A 538 -39.28 -41.91 5.12
N LEU A 539 -39.87 -40.79 4.69
CA LEU A 539 -39.16 -39.64 4.11
C LEU A 539 -38.62 -38.73 5.22
N PHE A 540 -37.36 -38.32 5.10
CA PHE A 540 -36.87 -37.03 5.59
C PHE A 540 -36.46 -36.18 4.38
N ASN A 541 -36.99 -34.95 4.36
CA ASN A 541 -36.70 -33.91 3.36
C ASN A 541 -35.36 -33.22 3.64
N PHE A 542 -34.67 -32.85 2.56
CA PHE A 542 -33.92 -31.59 2.45
C PHE A 542 -34.40 -30.86 1.20
#